data_AF-A0A1G8GCT4-F1
#
_entry.id   AF-A0A1G8GCT4-F1
#
_cell.length_a   1.000
_cell.length_b   1.000
_cell.length_c   1.000
_cell.angle_alpha   90.00
_cell.angle_beta   90.00
_cell.angle_gamma   90.00
#
_symmetry.space_group_name_H-M   'P 1'
#
loop_
_entity.id
_entity.type
_entity.pdbx_description
1 polymer ?
#
loop_
_entity_poly.entity_id
_entity_poly.type
_entity_poly.pdbx_seq_one_letter_code
_entity_poly.pdbx_strand_id
1 'polypeptide(L)'
;MSLKDRDWYWQNINNPGQHGEPPERRPPRWRRLLAPLLWLILLGALASGAWALWHAPNGQAWVQMRWHALLGRLGLEQPAHAAPASPGRYSDSPRALAECIKPGNLIDDEVRACVKGYRAKTW
;
A
#
# COMPACT_ATOMS: atom_id res chain seq x y z
N MET A 1 -20.06 32.38 36.94
CA MET A 1 -20.29 31.35 37.98
C MET A 1 -21.79 31.10 38.03
N SER A 2 -22.26 29.85 37.87
CA SER A 2 -23.70 29.59 37.85
C SER A 2 -24.29 29.78 39.25
N LEU A 3 -25.58 30.12 39.35
CA LEU A 3 -26.28 30.24 40.64
C LEU A 3 -26.11 28.96 41.47
N LYS A 4 -26.21 27.79 40.82
CA LYS A 4 -26.03 26.47 41.43
C LYS A 4 -24.61 26.24 41.98
N ASP A 5 -23.57 26.74 41.30
CA ASP A 5 -22.19 26.66 41.80
C ASP A 5 -21.98 27.54 43.05
N ARG A 6 -22.60 28.72 43.06
CA ARG A 6 -22.52 29.67 44.17
C ARG A 6 -23.23 29.11 45.41
N ASP A 7 -24.42 28.55 45.22
CA ASP A 7 -25.21 28.00 46.32
C ASP A 7 -24.53 26.76 46.91
N TRP A 8 -23.99 25.86 46.07
CA TRP A 8 -23.19 24.72 46.53
C TRP A 8 -21.97 25.17 47.35
N TYR A 9 -21.24 26.19 46.88
CA TYR A 9 -20.07 26.73 47.58
C TYR A 9 -20.41 27.23 48.99
N TRP A 10 -21.49 28.01 49.14
CA TRP A 10 -21.92 28.52 50.44
C TRP A 10 -22.46 27.41 51.34
N GLN A 11 -23.15 26.41 50.78
CA GLN A 11 -23.62 25.24 51.54
C GLN A 11 -22.44 24.46 52.13
N ASN A 12 -21.36 24.33 51.36
CA ASN A 12 -20.17 23.57 51.74
C ASN A 12 -19.34 24.28 52.82
N ILE A 13 -19.31 25.62 52.79
CA ILE A 13 -18.64 26.44 53.82
C ILE A 13 -19.42 26.45 55.12
N ASN A 14 -20.75 26.53 55.04
CA ASN A 14 -21.60 26.62 56.22
C ASN A 14 -21.77 25.28 56.96
N ASN A 15 -21.57 24.15 56.28
CA ASN A 15 -21.71 22.80 56.85
C ASN A 15 -20.44 21.95 56.64
N PRO A 16 -19.37 22.20 57.42
CA PRO A 16 -18.17 21.36 57.34
C PRO A 16 -18.50 19.92 57.76
N GLY A 17 -18.28 18.97 56.85
CA GLY A 17 -18.52 17.53 57.08
C GLY A 17 -19.79 16.97 56.43
N GLN A 18 -20.71 17.82 55.94
CA GLN A 18 -21.83 17.39 55.10
C GLN A 18 -21.69 18.01 53.70
N HIS A 19 -20.80 17.42 52.90
CA HIS A 19 -20.58 17.86 51.53
C HIS A 19 -21.76 17.43 50.65
N GLY A 20 -22.52 18.40 50.15
CA GLY A 20 -23.54 18.18 49.12
C GLY A 20 -22.89 17.74 47.81
N GLU A 21 -23.65 17.01 46.98
CA GLU A 21 -23.15 16.49 45.71
C GLU A 21 -22.68 17.64 44.80
N PRO A 22 -21.44 17.60 44.28
CA PRO A 22 -20.91 18.69 43.48
C PRO A 22 -21.70 18.85 42.18
N PRO A 23 -21.86 20.09 41.68
CA PRO A 23 -22.56 20.31 40.42
C PRO A 23 -21.84 19.58 39.27
N GLU A 24 -22.59 18.79 38.51
CA GLU A 24 -22.08 18.02 37.39
C GLU A 24 -21.51 18.96 36.31
N ARG A 25 -20.18 18.95 36.14
CA ARG A 25 -19.50 19.73 35.11
C ARG A 25 -19.76 19.10 33.75
N ARG A 26 -20.73 19.64 33.01
CA ARG A 26 -20.96 19.25 31.62
C ARG A 26 -19.70 19.53 30.80
N PRO A 27 -19.13 18.53 30.09
CA PRO A 27 -18.00 18.78 29.23
C PRO A 27 -18.40 19.77 28.14
N PRO A 28 -17.51 20.70 27.77
CA PRO A 28 -17.85 21.72 26.79
C PRO A 28 -18.16 21.08 25.44
N ARG A 29 -19.20 21.59 24.76
CA ARG A 29 -19.79 21.00 23.53
C ARG A 29 -18.76 20.67 22.43
N TRP A 30 -17.69 21.46 22.31
CA TRP A 30 -16.63 21.25 21.32
C TRP A 30 -15.85 19.94 21.51
N ARG A 31 -15.73 19.43 22.74
CA ARG A 31 -15.08 18.13 23.00
C ARG A 31 -15.83 16.96 22.36
N ARG A 32 -17.16 17.08 22.20
CA ARG A 32 -17.97 16.05 21.50
C ARG A 32 -17.77 16.09 19.98
N LEU A 33 -17.38 17.25 19.44
CA LEU A 33 -17.09 17.43 18.01
C LEU A 33 -15.65 17.10 17.64
N LEU A 34 -14.71 17.13 18.60
CA LEU A 34 -13.32 16.77 18.35
C LEU A 34 -13.15 15.32 17.91
N ALA A 35 -13.85 14.37 18.54
CA ALA A 35 -13.70 12.96 18.23
C ALA A 35 -14.02 12.61 16.76
N PRO A 36 -15.18 13.01 16.19
CA PRO A 36 -15.45 12.76 14.77
C PRO A 36 -14.54 13.57 13.86
N LEU A 37 -14.14 14.78 14.26
CA LEU A 37 -13.27 15.64 13.45
C LEU A 37 -11.85 15.08 13.34
N LEU A 38 -11.30 14.53 14.42
CA LEU A 38 -10.05 13.77 14.40
C LEU A 38 -10.14 12.54 13.49
N TRP A 39 -11.27 11.83 13.52
CA TRP A 39 -11.51 10.70 12.63
C TRP A 39 -11.50 11.09 11.16
N LEU A 40 -12.16 12.20 10.82
CA LEU A 40 -12.16 12.73 9.45
C LEU A 40 -10.76 13.17 9.00
N ILE A 41 -9.98 13.81 9.89
CA ILE A 41 -8.59 14.17 9.60
C ILE A 41 -7.75 12.91 9.35
N LEU A 42 -7.90 11.87 10.18
CA LEU A 42 -7.18 10.60 10.02
C LEU A 42 -7.50 9.95 8.67
N LEU A 43 -8.78 9.87 8.31
CA LEU A 43 -9.21 9.31 7.03
C LEU A 43 -8.70 10.13 5.84
N GLY A 44 -8.76 11.47 5.94
CA GLY A 44 -8.20 12.36 4.92
C GLY A 44 -6.69 12.16 4.73
N ALA A 45 -5.95 12.04 5.84
CA ALA A 45 -4.52 11.77 5.81
C ALA A 45 -4.20 10.43 5.14
N LEU A 46 -4.93 9.35 5.50
CA LEU A 46 -4.77 8.05 4.88
C LEU A 46 -5.08 8.06 3.38
N ALA A 47 -6.18 8.71 2.98
CA ALA A 47 -6.57 8.84 1.57
C ALA A 47 -5.52 9.63 0.77
N SER A 48 -5.02 10.74 1.32
CA SER A 48 -3.95 11.52 0.68
C SER A 48 -2.63 10.74 0.57
N GLY A 49 -2.28 9.96 1.60
CA GLY A 49 -1.09 9.11 1.60
C GLY A 49 -1.19 7.99 0.57
N ALA A 50 -2.35 7.35 0.47
CA ALA A 50 -2.62 6.33 -0.55
C ALA A 50 -2.57 6.92 -1.97
N TRP A 51 -3.16 8.11 -2.17
CA TRP A 51 -3.10 8.82 -3.45
C TRP A 51 -1.66 9.17 -3.84
N ALA A 52 -0.88 9.75 -2.92
CA ALA A 52 0.51 10.10 -3.17
C ALA A 52 1.36 8.86 -3.47
N LEU A 53 1.15 7.76 -2.75
CA LEU A 53 1.84 6.50 -2.98
C LEU A 53 1.48 5.89 -4.35
N TRP A 54 0.22 6.04 -4.78
CA TRP A 54 -0.25 5.52 -6.07
C TRP A 54 0.37 6.25 -7.26
N HIS A 55 0.49 7.58 -7.15
CA HIS A 55 1.04 8.42 -8.21
C HIS A 55 2.58 8.51 -8.22
N ALA A 56 3.25 8.11 -7.15
CA ALA A 56 4.70 8.09 -7.09
C ALA A 56 5.27 6.81 -7.76
N PRO A 57 6.17 6.90 -8.75
CA PRO A 57 6.74 5.73 -9.42
C PRO A 57 7.55 4.84 -8.45
N ASN A 58 8.19 5.44 -7.45
CA ASN A 58 8.94 4.72 -6.41
C ASN A 58 8.01 4.04 -5.40
N GLY A 59 6.78 4.55 -5.23
CA GLY A 59 5.78 4.02 -4.32
C GLY A 59 5.29 2.64 -4.77
N GLN A 60 5.01 2.50 -6.06
CA GLN A 60 4.56 1.24 -6.66
C GLN A 60 5.60 0.11 -6.48
N ALA A 61 6.89 0.39 -6.71
CA ALA A 61 7.95 -0.60 -6.53
C ALA A 61 8.06 -1.10 -5.08
N TRP A 62 7.97 -0.19 -4.10
CA TRP A 62 8.00 -0.53 -2.69
C TRP A 62 6.76 -1.35 -2.26
N VAL A 63 5.57 -0.97 -2.73
CA VAL A 63 4.32 -1.70 -2.45
C VAL A 63 4.39 -3.11 -3.01
N GLN A 64 4.85 -3.28 -4.25
CA GLN A 64 4.99 -4.60 -4.88
C GLN A 64 5.94 -5.51 -4.08
N MET A 65 7.14 -5.02 -3.72
CA MET A 65 8.09 -5.80 -2.92
C MET A 65 7.50 -6.20 -1.56
N ARG A 66 6.80 -5.28 -0.88
CA ARG A 66 6.22 -5.56 0.44
C ARG A 66 5.03 -6.51 0.35
N TRP A 67 4.22 -6.39 -0.71
CA TRP A 67 3.09 -7.26 -0.99
C TRP A 67 3.54 -8.71 -1.21
N HIS A 68 4.55 -8.92 -2.05
CA HIS A 68 5.14 -10.25 -2.26
C HIS A 68 5.77 -10.84 -0.99
N ALA A 69 6.49 -10.03 -0.21
CA ALA A 69 7.04 -10.48 1.08
C ALA A 69 5.94 -10.90 2.07
N LEU A 70 4.77 -10.24 2.04
CA LEU A 70 3.62 -10.59 2.87
C LEU A 70 2.93 -11.87 2.37
N LEU A 71 2.72 -11.99 1.06
CA LEU A 71 2.14 -13.19 0.43
C LEU A 71 3.01 -14.43 0.66
N GLY A 72 4.34 -14.31 0.55
CA GLY A 72 5.28 -15.38 0.85
C GLY A 72 5.22 -15.81 2.32
N ARG A 73 5.07 -14.87 3.25
CA ARG A 73 4.85 -15.19 4.68
C ARG A 73 3.51 -15.88 4.95
N LEU A 74 2.49 -15.56 4.17
CA LEU A 74 1.17 -16.18 4.28
C LEU A 74 1.08 -17.52 3.51
N GLY A 75 2.13 -17.91 2.78
CA GLY A 75 2.12 -19.12 1.95
C GLY A 75 1.14 -19.06 0.77
N LEU A 76 0.70 -17.86 0.40
CA LEU A 76 -0.27 -17.60 -0.67
C LEU A 76 0.39 -17.24 -2.00
N GLU A 77 1.72 -17.29 -2.08
CA GLU A 77 2.45 -17.13 -3.34
C GLU A 77 2.07 -18.26 -4.29
N GLN A 78 1.27 -17.95 -5.31
CA GLN A 78 1.21 -18.78 -6.52
C GLN A 78 2.58 -18.71 -7.18
N PRO A 79 3.18 -19.84 -7.60
CA PRO A 79 4.41 -19.81 -8.35
C PRO A 79 4.16 -18.98 -9.60
N ALA A 80 4.78 -17.80 -9.67
CA ALA A 80 4.71 -16.90 -10.80
C ALA A 80 5.11 -17.69 -12.06
N HIS A 81 4.12 -18.22 -12.77
CA HIS A 81 4.30 -18.67 -14.12
C HIS A 81 4.59 -17.41 -14.91
N ALA A 82 5.89 -17.24 -15.22
CA ALA A 82 6.42 -16.30 -16.20
C ALA A 82 5.86 -14.86 -16.09
N ALA A 83 6.59 -14.00 -15.38
CA ALA A 83 6.67 -12.62 -15.85
C ALA A 83 7.19 -12.68 -17.29
N PRO A 84 6.44 -12.28 -18.33
CA PRO A 84 7.02 -12.17 -19.65
C PRO A 84 8.12 -11.11 -19.56
N ALA A 85 9.35 -11.52 -19.83
CA ALA A 85 10.45 -10.60 -20.05
C ALA A 85 9.97 -9.48 -20.99
N SER A 86 10.25 -8.23 -20.63
CA SER A 86 10.01 -7.08 -21.51
C SER A 86 10.46 -7.42 -22.92
N PRO A 87 9.65 -7.19 -23.97
CA PRO A 87 10.04 -7.46 -25.33
C PRO A 87 11.08 -6.42 -25.76
N GLY A 88 12.33 -6.65 -25.37
CA GLY A 88 13.48 -6.02 -25.99
C GLY A 88 13.57 -6.51 -27.42
N ARG A 89 13.05 -5.72 -28.36
CA ARG A 89 13.29 -5.78 -29.82
C ARG A 89 13.67 -7.16 -30.36
N TYR A 90 12.74 -8.10 -30.35
CA TYR A 90 12.87 -9.30 -31.18
C TYR A 90 11.82 -9.22 -32.28
N SER A 91 12.27 -9.16 -33.54
CA SER A 91 11.38 -9.13 -34.69
C SER A 91 10.76 -10.51 -34.87
N ASP A 92 9.44 -10.62 -34.71
CA ASP A 92 8.63 -11.78 -35.06
C ASP A 92 8.58 -11.96 -36.59
N SER A 93 9.70 -12.30 -37.21
CA SER A 93 9.73 -12.78 -38.58
C SER A 93 10.46 -14.12 -38.61
N PRO A 94 9.78 -15.21 -39.02
CA PRO A 94 10.41 -16.52 -39.13
C PRO A 94 11.55 -16.43 -40.16
N ARG A 95 12.79 -16.60 -39.72
CA ARG A 95 13.95 -16.59 -40.60
C ARG A 95 14.07 -17.93 -41.32
N ALA A 96 14.45 -17.91 -42.59
CA ALA A 96 14.63 -19.12 -43.37
C ALA A 96 15.72 -20.01 -42.77
N LEU A 97 15.50 -21.32 -42.75
CA LEU A 97 16.42 -22.31 -42.18
C LEU A 97 17.87 -22.14 -42.70
N ALA A 98 18.01 -21.75 -43.96
CA ALA A 98 19.28 -21.48 -44.63
C ALA A 98 20.11 -20.35 -43.98
N GLU A 99 19.48 -19.38 -43.30
CA GLU A 99 20.20 -18.29 -42.61
C GLU A 99 20.75 -18.72 -41.25
N CYS A 100 20.15 -19.73 -40.62
CA CYS A 100 20.47 -20.20 -39.27
C CYS A 100 21.36 -21.44 -39.24
N ILE A 101 21.66 -22.07 -40.38
CA ILE A 101 22.55 -23.24 -40.43
C ILE A 101 24.02 -22.80 -40.37
N LYS A 102 24.80 -23.45 -39.50
CA LYS A 102 26.26 -23.29 -39.40
C LYS A 102 26.93 -24.20 -40.46
N PRO A 103 27.87 -23.72 -41.28
CA PRO A 103 28.56 -24.59 -42.23
C PRO A 103 29.40 -25.63 -41.46
N GLY A 104 29.03 -26.91 -41.57
CA GLY A 104 29.74 -28.03 -40.95
C GLY A 104 29.10 -28.64 -39.70
N ASN A 105 27.97 -28.13 -39.19
CA ASN A 105 27.20 -28.81 -38.12
C ASN A 105 25.70 -28.74 -38.39
N LEU A 106 25.09 -29.89 -38.64
CA LEU A 106 23.71 -30.01 -39.09
C LEU A 106 22.81 -30.35 -37.89
N ILE A 107 21.96 -29.38 -37.52
CA ILE A 107 20.85 -29.48 -36.54
C ILE A 107 21.33 -29.51 -35.09
N ASP A 108 21.72 -28.33 -34.61
CA ASP A 108 21.84 -28.05 -33.18
C ASP A 108 20.54 -27.39 -32.67
N ASP A 109 20.22 -27.56 -31.38
CA ASP A 109 19.05 -26.94 -30.73
C ASP A 109 19.07 -25.41 -30.87
N GLU A 110 20.27 -24.85 -31.04
CA GLU A 110 20.53 -23.44 -31.34
C GLU A 110 19.97 -22.99 -32.70
N VAL A 111 20.01 -23.86 -33.71
CA VAL A 111 19.43 -23.58 -35.05
C VAL A 111 17.92 -23.52 -34.94
N ARG A 112 17.30 -24.43 -34.18
CA ARG A 112 15.86 -24.44 -33.92
C ARG A 112 15.44 -23.19 -33.15
N ALA A 113 16.25 -22.73 -32.19
CA ALA A 113 16.04 -21.49 -31.48
C ALA A 113 16.18 -20.25 -32.40
N CYS A 114 17.14 -20.24 -33.32
CA CYS A 114 17.32 -19.16 -34.30
C CYS A 114 16.15 -19.04 -35.28
N VAL A 115 15.68 -20.16 -35.85
CA VAL A 115 14.55 -20.19 -36.79
C VAL A 115 13.25 -19.72 -36.13
N LYS A 116 13.05 -20.09 -34.87
CA LYS A 116 11.89 -19.65 -34.07
C LYS A 116 12.02 -18.23 -33.52
N GLY A 117 13.13 -17.55 -33.78
CA GLY A 117 13.32 -16.19 -33.30
C GLY A 117 13.59 -16.08 -31.80
N TYR A 118 14.25 -17.06 -31.19
CA TYR A 118 14.62 -16.99 -29.78
C TYR A 118 16.05 -16.49 -29.54
N ARG A 119 16.92 -16.46 -30.56
CA ARG A 119 18.30 -15.97 -30.46
C ARG A 119 18.82 -15.37 -31.76
N ALA A 120 19.59 -14.29 -31.63
CA ALA A 120 20.38 -13.74 -32.72
C ALA A 120 21.59 -14.66 -33.01
N LYS A 121 22.02 -14.68 -34.28
CA LYS A 121 23.16 -15.45 -34.77
C LYS A 121 24.46 -14.97 -34.08
N THR A 122 24.98 -15.75 -33.15
CA THR A 122 26.29 -15.53 -32.53
C THR A 122 27.22 -16.63 -32.99
N TRP A 123 27.92 -16.41 -34.10
CA TRP A 123 29.08 -17.24 -34.41
C TRP A 123 30.32 -16.60 -33.83
#